data_AF-A0A656JJF2-F1
#
_entry.id   AF-A0A656JJF2-F1
#
_cell.length_a   1.000
_cell.length_b   1.000
_cell.length_c   1.000
_cell.angle_alpha   90.00
_cell.angle_beta   90.00
_cell.angle_gamma   90.00
#
_symmetry.space_group_name_H-M   'P 1'
#
loop_
_entity.id
_entity.type
_entity.pdbx_description
1 polymer ?
#
loop_
_entity_poly.entity_id
_entity_poly.type
_entity_poly.pdbx_seq_one_letter_code
_entity_poly.pdbx_strand_id
1 'polypeptide(L)'
;GRDVIDLTNQQIKEFAGNAIELSGRDGRILALSRRAFSSLTQEQCQRIERSARLVPLDVPTIEMAGGSVRCMIAGIHLSPRR
;
A
#
# COMPACT_ATOMS: atom_id res chain seq x y z
N GLY A 1 -18.91 -7.55 8.91
CA GLY A 1 -18.38 -8.07 7.64
C GLY A 1 -17.05 -7.41 7.32
N ARG A 2 -16.34 -7.84 6.28
CA ARG A 2 -15.15 -7.11 5.77
C ARG A 2 -15.61 -6.07 4.76
N ASP A 3 -14.99 -4.89 4.75
CA ASP A 3 -15.23 -3.88 3.73
C ASP A 3 -14.38 -4.23 2.48
N VAL A 4 -15.03 -4.47 1.34
CA VAL A 4 -14.37 -4.91 0.10
C VAL A 4 -14.27 -3.73 -0.85
N ILE A 5 -13.05 -3.34 -1.18
CA ILE A 5 -12.76 -2.24 -2.10
C ILE A 5 -12.33 -2.83 -3.44
N ASP A 6 -13.19 -2.75 -4.44
CA ASP A 6 -12.89 -3.22 -5.78
C ASP A 6 -11.87 -2.33 -6.47
N LEU A 7 -10.92 -2.93 -7.19
CA LEU A 7 -9.95 -2.23 -8.01
C LEU A 7 -10.26 -2.44 -9.49
N THR A 8 -10.22 -1.36 -10.26
CA THR A 8 -10.33 -1.47 -11.72
C THR A 8 -9.03 -2.03 -12.32
N ASN A 9 -9.10 -2.58 -13.53
CA ASN A 9 -7.90 -2.99 -14.27
C ASN A 9 -6.88 -1.85 -14.43
N GLN A 10 -7.35 -0.60 -14.54
CA GLN A 10 -6.44 0.55 -14.61
C GLN A 10 -5.73 0.78 -13.28
N GLN A 11 -6.44 0.70 -12.15
CA GLN A 11 -5.83 0.81 -10.82
C GLN A 11 -4.82 -0.30 -10.54
N ILE A 12 -5.10 -1.52 -11.02
CA ILE A 12 -4.16 -2.64 -10.95
C ILE A 12 -2.88 -2.32 -11.73
N LYS A 13 -2.99 -1.78 -12.95
CA LYS A 13 -1.84 -1.35 -13.77
C LYS A 13 -1.04 -0.21 -13.11
N GLU A 14 -1.70 0.62 -12.31
CA GLU A 14 -1.07 1.66 -11.50
C GLU A 14 -0.61 1.17 -10.11
N PHE A 15 -0.51 -0.15 -9.91
CA PHE A 15 0.01 -0.78 -8.69
C PHE A 15 -0.84 -0.62 -7.42
N ALA A 16 -2.13 -0.26 -7.53
CA ALA A 16 -3.01 -0.10 -6.36
C ALA A 16 -3.11 -1.36 -5.47
N GLY A 17 -2.98 -2.55 -6.06
CA GLY A 17 -2.95 -3.83 -5.33
C GLY A 17 -1.59 -4.19 -4.71
N ASN A 18 -0.53 -3.44 -5.01
CA ASN A 18 0.84 -3.69 -4.55
C ASN A 18 1.21 -2.78 -3.36
N ALA A 19 0.22 -2.55 -2.49
CA ALA A 19 0.35 -1.84 -1.23
C ALA A 19 0.54 -2.81 -0.06
N ILE A 20 1.06 -2.32 1.07
CA ILE A 20 1.26 -3.13 2.28
C ILE A 20 0.84 -2.37 3.54
N GLU A 21 0.05 -3.01 4.39
CA GLU A 21 -0.29 -2.49 5.71
C GLU A 21 0.87 -2.76 6.67
N LEU A 22 1.27 -1.74 7.42
CA LEU A 22 2.32 -1.81 8.43
C LEU A 22 1.79 -1.24 9.75
N SER A 23 2.31 -1.76 10.86
CA SER A 23 2.05 -1.19 12.18
C SER A 23 3.08 -0.10 12.48
N GLY A 24 2.65 1.16 12.47
CA GLY A 24 3.45 2.30 12.91
C GLY A 24 3.26 2.59 14.40
N ARG A 25 4.04 3.55 14.93
CA ARG A 25 3.92 4.01 16.32
C ARG A 25 2.56 4.63 16.61
N ASP A 26 2.05 5.40 15.66
CA ASP A 26 0.80 6.17 15.78
C ASP A 26 -0.42 5.45 15.18
N GLY A 27 -0.29 4.14 14.91
CA GLY A 27 -1.34 3.32 14.31
C GLY A 27 -0.94 2.68 12.99
N ARG A 28 -1.92 2.08 12.32
CA ARG A 28 -1.73 1.37 11.06
C ARG A 28 -1.51 2.35 9.93
N ILE A 29 -0.58 2.03 9.05
CA ILE A 29 -0.36 2.74 7.80
C ILE A 29 -0.52 1.78 6.64
N LEU A 30 -1.05 2.27 5.52
CA LEU A 30 -0.98 1.58 4.25
C LEU A 30 0.08 2.28 3.39
N ALA A 31 1.22 1.61 3.21
CA ALA A 31 2.29 2.10 2.36
C ALA A 31 2.04 1.67 0.91
N LEU A 32 2.04 2.63 0.00
CA LEU A 32 1.74 2.44 -1.43
C LEU A 32 2.52 3.45 -2.27
N SER A 33 2.69 3.21 -3.57
CA SER A 33 3.37 4.20 -4.42
C SER A 33 2.49 5.41 -4.71
N ARG A 34 3.09 6.54 -5.11
CA ARG A 34 2.30 7.72 -5.53
C ARG A 34 1.40 7.43 -6.72
N ARG A 35 1.81 6.54 -7.63
CA ARG A 35 0.97 6.09 -8.76
C ARG A 35 -0.26 5.33 -8.28
N ALA A 36 -0.06 4.38 -7.38
CA ALA A 36 -1.14 3.64 -6.74
C ALA A 36 -2.13 4.60 -6.07
N PHE A 37 -1.63 5.50 -5.22
CA PHE A 37 -2.45 6.49 -4.52
C PHE A 37 -3.24 7.38 -5.48
N SER A 38 -2.60 7.89 -6.54
CA SER A 38 -3.24 8.77 -7.53
C SER A 38 -4.28 8.07 -8.39
N SER A 39 -4.23 6.74 -8.48
CA SER A 39 -5.22 5.94 -9.22
C SER A 39 -6.50 5.66 -8.44
N LEU A 40 -6.45 5.76 -7.10
CA LEU A 40 -7.60 5.49 -6.24
C LEU A 40 -8.61 6.64 -6.31
N THR A 41 -9.89 6.31 -6.20
CA THR A 41 -10.94 7.32 -6.05
C THR A 41 -10.91 7.90 -4.65
N GLN A 42 -11.45 9.11 -4.49
CA GLN A 42 -11.59 9.74 -3.17
C GLN A 42 -12.39 8.86 -2.19
N GLU A 43 -13.43 8.19 -2.68
CA GLU A 43 -14.23 7.26 -1.86
C GLU A 43 -13.40 6.05 -1.39
N GLN A 44 -12.59 5.45 -2.27
CA GLN A 44 -11.70 4.36 -1.90
C GLN A 44 -10.68 4.81 -0.85
N CYS A 45 -10.07 5.99 -1.04
CA CYS A 45 -9.15 6.56 -0.06
C CYS A 45 -9.83 6.75 1.31
N GLN A 46 -11.00 7.38 1.34
CA GLN A 46 -11.76 7.58 2.58
C GLN A 46 -12.12 6.27 3.27
N ARG A 47 -12.46 5.22 2.51
CA ARG A 47 -12.75 3.88 3.08
C ARG A 47 -11.52 3.23 3.67
N ILE A 48 -10.36 3.35 3.03
CA ILE A 48 -9.07 2.86 3.56
C ILE A 48 -8.67 3.64 4.82
N GLU A 49 -8.83 4.96 4.81
CA GLU A 49 -8.45 5.84 5.93
C GLU A 49 -9.24 5.58 7.22
N ARG A 50 -10.36 4.86 7.15
CA ARG A 50 -11.08 4.36 8.33
C ARG A 50 -10.28 3.32 9.12
N SER A 51 -9.34 2.61 8.49
CA SER A 51 -8.56 1.53 9.11
C SER A 51 -7.05 1.76 9.11
N ALA A 52 -6.51 2.49 8.14
CA ALA A 52 -5.08 2.77 8.04
C ALA A 52 -4.80 4.11 7.35
N ARG A 53 -3.80 4.86 7.84
CA ARG A 53 -3.36 6.10 7.19
C ARG A 53 -2.62 5.79 5.89
N LEU A 54 -3.01 6.41 4.79
CA LEU A 54 -2.33 6.29 3.50
C LEU A 54 -0.97 7.00 3.54
N VAL A 55 0.08 6.30 3.13
CA VAL A 55 1.46 6.83 3.05
C VAL A 55 2.00 6.62 1.64
N PRO A 56 1.81 7.60 0.74
CA PRO A 56 2.24 7.50 -0.64
C PRO A 56 3.75 7.78 -0.79
N LEU A 57 4.47 6.86 -1.44
CA LEU A 57 5.93 6.90 -1.60
C LEU A 57 6.32 7.04 -3.08
N ASP A 58 7.35 7.84 -3.35
CA ASP A 58 7.98 7.86 -4.68
C ASP A 58 8.94 6.69 -4.80
N VAL A 59 8.63 5.75 -5.69
CA VAL A 59 9.48 4.58 -5.98
C VAL A 59 9.68 4.36 -7.49
N PRO A 60 9.96 5.41 -8.29
CA PRO A 60 9.93 5.35 -9.76
C PRO A 60 10.89 4.29 -10.34
N THR A 61 12.08 4.12 -9.74
CA THR A 61 13.04 3.10 -10.17
C THR A 61 12.49 1.68 -10.06
N ILE A 62 11.75 1.39 -8.98
CA ILE A 62 11.17 0.07 -8.73
C ILE A 62 9.99 -0.19 -9.66
N GLU A 63 9.19 0.85 -9.93
CA GLU A 63 8.05 0.78 -10.88
C GLU A 63 8.50 0.51 -12.31
N MET A 64 9.62 1.11 -12.74
CA MET A 64 10.22 0.80 -14.05
C MET A 64 10.67 -0.67 -14.17
N ALA A 65 11.02 -1.30 -13.05
CA ALA A 65 11.33 -2.73 -13.00
C ALA A 65 10.08 -3.63 -12.82
N GLY A 66 8.87 -3.05 -12.83
CA GLY A 66 7.59 -3.76 -12.67
C GLY A 66 7.19 -4.05 -11.23
N GLY A 67 7.90 -3.51 -10.24
CA GLY A 67 7.59 -3.65 -8.81
C GLY A 67 6.89 -2.42 -8.20
N SER A 68 6.49 -2.52 -6.94
CA SER A 68 6.01 -1.37 -6.15
C SER A 68 6.35 -1.56 -4.67
N VAL A 69 5.76 -0.75 -3.78
CA VAL A 69 6.11 -0.65 -2.36
C VAL A 69 6.11 -1.99 -1.63
N ARG A 70 5.08 -2.84 -1.83
CA ARG A 70 5.03 -4.15 -1.16
C ARG A 70 6.18 -5.06 -1.60
N CYS A 71 6.62 -5.00 -2.85
CA CYS A 71 7.75 -5.80 -3.35
C CYS A 71 9.10 -5.42 -2.72
N MET A 72 9.22 -4.24 -2.11
CA MET A 72 10.46 -3.77 -1.49
C MET A 72 10.62 -4.23 -0.03
N ILE A 73 9.61 -4.87 0.54
CA ILE A 73 9.53 -5.17 1.98
C ILE A 73 9.44 -6.67 2.20
N ALA A 74 10.27 -7.18 3.10
CA ALA A 74 10.22 -8.55 3.59
C ALA A 74 10.00 -8.55 5.12
N GLY A 75 9.06 -9.37 5.58
CA GLY A 75 8.88 -9.58 7.02
C GLY A 75 10.04 -10.37 7.60
N ILE A 76 10.73 -9.82 8.59
CA ILE A 76 11.78 -10.52 9.33
C ILE A 76 11.13 -11.30 10.46
N HIS A 77 11.01 -12.62 10.30
CA HIS A 77 10.44 -13.54 11.29
C HIS A 77 11.54 -14.24 12.08
N LEU A 78 12.38 -13.45 12.77
CA LEU A 78 13.44 -13.97 13.63
C LEU A 78 13.03 -13.86 15.09
N SER A 79 13.36 -14.87 15.90
CA SER A 79 13.25 -14.78 17.35
C SER A 79 14.20 -13.68 17.87
N PRO A 80 13.81 -12.87 18.86
CA PRO A 80 14.68 -11.87 19.45
C PRO A 80 15.98 -12.53 19.94
N ARG A 81 17.13 -12.01 19.50
CA ARG A 81 18.41 -12.43 20.08
C ARG A 81 18.50 -11.84 21.50
N ARG A 82 18.70 -12.72 22.48
CA ARG A 82 18.99 -12.35 23.87
C ARG A 82 20.38 -11.74 23.98
#